data_AF-A0A2G9TYP5-F1
#
_entry.id   AF-A0A2G9TYP5-F1
#
_cell.length_a   1.000
_cell.length_b   1.000
_cell.length_c   1.000
_cell.angle_alpha   90.00
_cell.angle_beta   90.00
_cell.angle_gamma   90.00
#
_symmetry.space_group_name_H-M   'P 1'
#
loop_
_entity.id
_entity.type
_entity.pdbx_description
1 polymer ?
#
loop_
_entity_poly.entity_id
_entity_poly.type
_entity_poly.pdbx_seq_one_letter_code
_entity_poly.pdbx_strand_id
1 'polypeptide(L)'
;MLNEHPFEVLILSVYSLILSSCLAITGSQYINRQRGDDEKGLLLRYMGFMMFFISDSVLVMHHTGYRLPWPEMVVLATYYTAQYLILYGNIHTGLHGKAKLI
;
A
#
# COMPACT_ATOMS: atom_id res chain seq x y z
N MET A 1 -5.94 -20.05 -17.94
CA MET A 1 -5.56 -18.70 -17.46
C MET A 1 -4.42 -18.05 -18.24
N LEU A 2 -3.15 -18.49 -18.16
CA LEU A 2 -2.04 -17.79 -18.83
C LEU A 2 -2.14 -17.73 -20.37
N ASN A 3 -2.68 -18.79 -20.99
CA ASN A 3 -2.92 -18.86 -22.44
C ASN A 3 -4.28 -18.29 -22.89
N GLU A 4 -5.19 -18.02 -21.95
CA GLU A 4 -6.56 -17.56 -22.27
C GLU A 4 -6.71 -16.04 -22.09
N HIS A 5 -6.07 -15.47 -21.06
CA HIS A 5 -6.12 -14.04 -20.75
C HIS A 5 -4.71 -13.48 -20.46
N PRO A 6 -3.77 -13.51 -21.43
CA PRO A 6 -2.37 -13.15 -21.18
C PRO A 6 -2.19 -11.69 -20.75
N PHE A 7 -3.02 -10.78 -21.25
CA PHE A 7 -2.96 -9.36 -20.91
C PHE A 7 -3.41 -9.06 -19.48
N GLU A 8 -4.48 -9.70 -19.01
CA GLU A 8 -4.98 -9.51 -17.64
C GLU A 8 -3.97 -10.04 -16.62
N VAL A 9 -3.41 -11.22 -16.89
CA VAL A 9 -2.36 -11.82 -16.05
C VAL A 9 -1.13 -10.92 -15.99
N LEU A 10 -0.71 -10.33 -17.13
CA LEU A 10 0.41 -9.39 -17.17
C LEU A 10 0.14 -8.15 -16.32
N ILE A 11 -1.04 -7.52 -16.48
CA ILE A 11 -1.43 -6.33 -15.71
C ILE A 11 -1.42 -6.63 -14.22
N LEU A 12 -2.06 -7.73 -13.80
CA LEU A 12 -2.12 -8.14 -12.40
C LEU A 12 -0.73 -8.44 -11.84
N SER A 13 0.14 -9.09 -12.63
CA SER A 13 1.50 -9.42 -12.22
C SER A 13 2.36 -8.16 -12.05
N VAL A 14 2.33 -7.24 -13.01
CA VAL A 14 3.06 -5.97 -12.92
C VAL A 14 2.57 -5.14 -11.75
N TYR A 15 1.25 -5.04 -11.59
CA TYR A 15 0.64 -4.33 -10.47
C TYR A 15 1.04 -4.92 -9.11
N SER A 16 0.97 -6.25 -8.97
CA SER A 16 1.37 -6.96 -7.75
C SER A 16 2.84 -6.77 -7.41
N LEU A 17 3.71 -6.78 -8.43
CA LEU A 17 5.14 -6.51 -8.27
C LEU A 17 5.39 -5.07 -7.79
N ILE A 18 4.73 -4.09 -8.39
CA ILE A 18 4.83 -2.68 -7.98
C ILE A 18 4.39 -2.55 -6.51
N LEU A 19 3.21 -3.05 -6.16
CA LEU A 19 2.67 -2.95 -4.80
C LEU A 19 3.59 -3.63 -3.77
N SER A 20 4.08 -4.83 -4.08
CA SER A 20 5.02 -5.56 -3.24
C SER A 20 6.33 -4.80 -3.06
N SER A 21 6.86 -4.19 -4.13
CA SER A 21 8.07 -3.38 -4.07
C SER A 21 7.86 -2.13 -3.21
N CYS A 22 6.72 -1.45 -3.32
CA CYS A 22 6.39 -0.29 -2.48
C CYS A 22 6.30 -0.67 -1.00
N LEU A 23 5.66 -1.81 -0.70
CA LEU A 23 5.57 -2.31 0.66
C LEU A 23 6.95 -2.63 1.24
N ALA A 24 7.79 -3.33 0.47
CA ALA A 24 9.15 -3.67 0.88
C ALA A 24 10.03 -2.43 1.09
N ILE A 25 9.97 -1.46 0.17
CA ILE A 25 10.73 -0.21 0.25
C ILE A 25 10.28 0.61 1.46
N THR A 26 8.99 0.84 1.63
CA THR A 26 8.47 1.65 2.76
C THR A 26 8.70 0.96 4.11
N GLY A 27 8.58 -0.36 4.18
CA GLY A 27 8.97 -1.13 5.35
C GLY A 27 10.46 -0.99 5.67
N SER A 28 11.32 -1.09 4.66
CA SER A 28 12.76 -0.88 4.81
C SER A 28 13.10 0.52 5.29
N GLN A 29 12.45 1.55 4.75
CA GLN A 29 12.64 2.95 5.18
C GLN A 29 12.20 3.16 6.64
N TYR A 30 11.12 2.51 7.07
CA TYR A 30 10.66 2.62 8.45
C TYR A 30 11.59 1.88 9.43
N ILE A 31 12.06 0.68 9.09
CA ILE A 31 12.93 -0.14 9.94
C ILE A 31 14.35 0.46 10.02
N ASN A 32 14.92 0.87 8.88
CA ASN A 32 16.28 1.40 8.77
C ASN A 32 16.35 2.93 8.93
N ARG A 33 15.34 3.55 9.55
CA ARG A 33 15.29 5.00 9.77
C ARG A 33 16.48 5.49 10.60
N GLN A 34 17.00 6.67 10.28
CA GLN A 34 18.08 7.32 11.02
C GLN A 34 17.56 8.36 12.02
N ARG A 35 18.42 8.80 12.94
CA ARG A 35 18.11 9.91 13.86
C ARG A 35 17.84 11.19 13.06
N GLY A 36 16.63 11.73 13.21
CA GLY A 36 16.18 12.93 12.50
C GLY A 36 15.42 12.65 11.21
N ASP A 37 15.04 11.39 10.96
CA ASP A 37 14.02 11.03 9.97
C ASP A 37 12.61 11.18 10.56
N ASP A 38 11.63 11.39 9.68
CA ASP A 38 10.23 11.50 10.07
C ASP A 38 9.61 10.12 10.34
N GLU A 39 9.79 9.63 11.57
CA GLU A 39 9.24 8.35 12.02
C GLU A 39 7.74 8.22 11.76
N LYS A 40 6.96 9.28 12.03
CA LYS A 40 5.51 9.24 11.90
C LYS A 40 5.10 9.13 10.44
N GLY A 41 5.63 9.97 9.56
CA GLY A 41 5.30 9.92 8.13
C GLY A 41 5.81 8.64 7.45
N LEU A 42 6.92 8.08 7.90
CA LEU A 42 7.40 6.77 7.44
C LEU A 42 6.47 5.64 7.87
N LEU A 43 6.05 5.61 9.14
CA LEU A 43 5.10 4.61 9.66
C LEU A 43 3.76 4.67 8.93
N LEU A 44 3.21 5.88 8.73
CA LEU A 44 1.94 6.09 8.05
C LEU A 44 1.98 5.57 6.60
N ARG A 45 3.08 5.83 5.88
CA ARG A 45 3.27 5.29 4.52
C ARG A 45 3.32 3.77 4.52
N TYR A 46 4.08 3.17 5.45
CA TYR A 46 4.16 1.72 5.56
C TYR A 46 2.81 1.08 5.90
N MET A 47 2.07 1.62 6.88
CA MET A 47 0.71 1.16 7.21
C MET A 47 -0.25 1.31 6.03
N GLY A 48 -0.14 2.41 5.28
CA GLY A 48 -0.95 2.64 4.08
C GLY A 48 -0.70 1.58 3.00
N PHE A 49 0.56 1.26 2.69
CA PHE A 49 0.86 0.18 1.74
C PHE A 49 0.48 -1.21 2.27
N MET A 50 0.56 -1.45 3.58
CA MET A 50 0.03 -2.70 4.17
C MET A 50 -1.48 -2.82 3.98
N MET A 51 -2.24 -1.77 4.26
CA MET A 51 -3.69 -1.77 4.03
C MET A 51 -4.03 -1.93 2.56
N PHE A 52 -3.24 -1.34 1.66
CA PHE A 52 -3.45 -1.50 0.23
C PHE A 52 -3.21 -2.95 -0.20
N PHE A 53 -2.15 -3.59 0.31
CA PHE A 53 -1.87 -5.00 0.08
C PHE A 53 -2.99 -5.92 0.61
N ILE A 54 -3.53 -5.62 1.79
CA ILE A 54 -4.69 -6.34 2.36
C ILE A 54 -5.93 -6.15 1.47
N SER A 55 -6.24 -4.92 1.06
CA SER A 55 -7.35 -4.61 0.16
C SER A 55 -7.28 -5.44 -1.11
N ASP A 56 -6.11 -5.51 -1.73
CA ASP A 56 -5.88 -6.22 -2.98
C ASP A 56 -6.00 -7.74 -2.79
N SER A 57 -5.45 -8.25 -1.68
CA SER A 57 -5.59 -9.66 -1.31
C SER A 57 -7.06 -10.05 -1.12
N VAL A 58 -7.86 -9.22 -0.45
CA VAL A 58 -9.30 -9.45 -0.24
C VAL A 58 -10.05 -9.44 -1.58
N LEU A 59 -9.69 -8.53 -2.50
CA LEU A 59 -10.28 -8.46 -3.83
C LEU A 59 -10.03 -9.75 -4.63
N VAL A 60 -8.80 -10.26 -4.63
CA VAL A 60 -8.43 -11.53 -5.27
C VAL A 60 -9.13 -12.71 -4.59
N MET A 61 -9.23 -12.71 -3.26
CA MET A 61 -9.91 -13.76 -2.50
C MET A 61 -11.41 -13.84 -2.83
N HIS A 62 -12.05 -12.68 -2.98
CA HIS A 62 -13.44 -12.58 -3.41
C HIS A 62 -13.62 -13.12 -4.83
N HIS A 63 -12.71 -12.77 -5.75
CA HIS A 63 -12.76 -13.24 -7.14
C HIS A 63 -12.51 -14.74 -7.28
N THR A 64 -11.75 -15.35 -6.36
CA THR A 64 -11.46 -16.80 -6.33
C THR A 64 -12.55 -17.63 -5.62
N GLY A 65 -13.65 -17.00 -5.20
CA GLY A 65 -14.83 -17.69 -4.66
C GLY A 65 -14.85 -17.84 -3.14
N TYR A 66 -13.95 -17.18 -2.42
CA TYR A 66 -13.97 -17.19 -0.96
C TYR A 66 -15.08 -16.27 -0.44
N ARG A 67 -15.92 -16.79 0.46
CA ARG A 67 -17.07 -16.05 0.99
C ARG A 67 -16.65 -15.16 2.15
N LEU A 68 -16.24 -13.93 1.85
CA LEU A 68 -16.12 -12.86 2.84
C LEU A 68 -17.48 -12.16 3.05
N PRO A 69 -17.82 -11.73 4.28
CA PRO A 69 -18.95 -10.83 4.50
C PRO A 69 -18.64 -9.43 3.95
N TRP A 70 -19.56 -8.86 3.16
CA TRP A 70 -19.44 -7.52 2.55
C TRP A 70 -18.07 -7.21 1.92
N PRO A 71 -17.59 -8.03 0.97
CA PRO A 71 -16.23 -7.93 0.43
C PRO A 71 -15.98 -6.58 -0.23
N GLU A 72 -16.97 -6.03 -0.93
CA GLU A 72 -16.90 -4.70 -1.56
C GLU A 72 -16.65 -3.58 -0.53
N MET A 73 -17.38 -3.60 0.60
CA MET A 73 -17.20 -2.63 1.68
C MET A 73 -15.80 -2.75 2.29
N VAL A 74 -15.32 -3.97 2.52
CA VAL A 74 -13.99 -4.22 3.08
C VAL A 74 -12.89 -3.71 2.14
N VAL A 75 -13.00 -4.03 0.85
CA VAL A 75 -12.08 -3.54 -0.18
C VAL A 75 -12.09 -2.02 -0.23
N LEU A 76 -13.26 -1.38 -0.34
CA LEU A 76 -13.35 0.08 -0.41
C LEU A 76 -12.81 0.75 0.87
N ALA A 77 -13.17 0.25 2.05
CA ALA A 77 -12.72 0.81 3.31
C ALA A 77 -11.19 0.71 3.47
N THR A 78 -10.62 -0.47 3.19
CA THR A 78 -9.17 -0.67 3.26
C THR A 78 -8.43 0.14 2.20
N TYR A 79 -8.98 0.24 0.98
CA TYR A 79 -8.45 1.05 -0.11
C TYR A 79 -8.42 2.55 0.23
N TYR A 80 -9.54 3.14 0.67
CA TYR A 80 -9.57 4.56 1.02
C TYR A 80 -8.72 4.88 2.24
N THR A 81 -8.69 4.00 3.23
CA THR A 81 -7.81 4.18 4.40
C THR A 81 -6.35 4.11 3.99
N ALA A 82 -5.98 3.18 3.10
CA ALA A 82 -4.63 3.11 2.54
C ALA A 82 -4.24 4.41 1.84
N GLN A 83 -5.10 4.93 0.95
CA GLN A 83 -4.86 6.19 0.24
C GLN A 83 -4.65 7.36 1.19
N TYR A 84 -5.53 7.48 2.20
CA TYR A 84 -5.42 8.53 3.21
C TYR A 84 -4.10 8.46 3.97
N LEU A 85 -3.71 7.27 4.44
CA LEU A 85 -2.47 7.07 5.19
C LEU A 85 -1.22 7.36 4.35
N ILE A 86 -1.20 6.91 3.08
CA ILE A 86 -0.10 7.19 2.15
C ILE A 86 0.02 8.69 1.90
N LEU A 87 -1.09 9.36 1.59
CA LEU A 87 -1.09 10.80 1.31
C LEU A 87 -0.67 11.60 2.55
N TYR A 88 -1.28 11.32 3.69
CA TYR A 88 -0.97 12.00 4.95
C TYR A 88 0.49 11.78 5.36
N GLY A 89 1.00 10.55 5.26
CA GLY A 89 2.39 10.25 5.56
C GLY A 89 3.38 10.98 4.64
N ASN A 90 3.08 11.11 3.34
CA ASN A 90 3.90 11.90 2.41
C ASN A 90 3.89 13.40 2.75
N ILE A 91 2.71 13.97 3.03
CA ILE A 91 2.58 15.38 3.42
C ILE A 91 3.37 15.66 4.70
N HIS A 92 3.21 14.80 5.71
CA HIS A 92 3.89 14.94 6.99
C HIS A 92 5.43 14.91 6.83
N THR A 93 5.95 13.97 6.03
CA THR A 93 7.39 13.92 5.75
C THR A 93 7.87 15.13 4.94
N GLY A 94 7.09 15.60 3.98
CA GLY A 94 7.42 16.81 3.23
C GLY A 94 7.51 18.06 4.13
N LEU A 95 6.59 18.19 5.09
CA LEU A 95 6.62 19.28 6.07
C LEU A 95 7.79 19.14 7.05
N HIS A 96 8.07 17.94 7.54
CA HIS A 96 9.23 17.67 8.40
C HIS A 96 10.56 17.99 7.71
N GLY A 97 10.70 17.61 6.44
CA GLY A 97 11.86 17.95 5.61
C GLY A 97 12.05 19.46 5.43
N LYS A 98 10.96 20.20 5.18
CA LYS A 98 11.00 21.67 5.12
C LYS A 98 11.43 22.30 6.45
N ALA A 99 10.90 21.80 7.58
CA ALA A 99 11.23 22.32 8.90
C ALA A 99 12.72 22.12 9.26
N LYS A 100 13.37 21.10 8.71
CA LYS A 100 14.80 20.82 8.93
C LYS A 100 15.74 21.73 8.10
N LEU A 101 15.21 22.40 7.07
CA LEU A 101 15.97 23.29 6.17
C LEU A 101 15.94 24.77 6.59
N ILE A 102 15.07 25.13 7.53
CA ILE A 102 14.91 26.48 8.09
C ILE A 102 15.64 26.53 9.43
#